data_AF-J9F8W3-F1
#
_entry.id   AF-J9F8W3-F1
#
_cell.length_a   1.000
_cell.length_b   1.000
_cell.length_c   1.000
_cell.angle_alpha   90.00
_cell.angle_beta   90.00
_cell.angle_gamma   90.00
#
_symmetry.space_group_name_H-M   'P 1'
#
loop_
_entity.id
_entity.type
_entity.pdbx_description
1 polymer ?
#
loop_
_entity_poly.entity_id
_entity_poly.type
_entity_poly.pdbx_seq_one_letter_code
_entity_poly.pdbx_strand_id
1 'polypeptide(L)' 'LIESVYSIKPRQAEAVGLPVLWELLRTPPRNCSDPEVRDAIRRYAITMARCVSIKTLLELSTFRISPSQKKTLQELIS' A
#
# COMPACT_ATOMS: atom_id res chain seq x y z
N LEU A 1 28.01 17.12 -7.29
CA LEU A 1 26.97 16.43 -8.08
C LEU A 1 26.86 15.01 -7.54
N ILE A 2 25.93 14.77 -6.62
CA ILE A 2 25.70 13.41 -6.11
C ILE A 2 24.85 12.72 -7.17
N GLU A 3 25.51 11.92 -8.00
CA GLU A 3 24.85 11.07 -8.98
C GLU A 3 23.89 10.13 -8.25
N SER A 4 22.63 10.16 -8.69
CA SER A 4 21.60 9.20 -8.31
C SER A 4 22.10 7.78 -8.61
N VAL A 5 22.53 7.06 -7.57
CA VAL A 5 23.07 5.69 -7.67
C VAL A 5 21.99 4.67 -8.10
N TYR A 6 20.73 5.07 -8.30
CA TYR A 6 19.67 4.18 -8.74
C TYR A 6 18.78 4.82 -9.81
N SER A 7 19.36 5.10 -10.97
CA SER A 7 18.64 5.65 -12.13
C SER A 7 17.57 4.69 -12.69
N ILE A 8 17.63 3.37 -12.41
CA ILE A 8 16.67 2.40 -12.96
C ILE A 8 16.39 1.25 -11.97
N LYS A 9 15.47 1.43 -11.02
CA LYS A 9 14.61 0.34 -10.49
C LYS A 9 13.37 0.93 -9.79
N PRO A 10 12.23 1.05 -10.46
CA PRO A 10 10.93 1.21 -9.79
C PRO A 10 10.48 -0.02 -8.98
N ARG A 11 11.28 -1.09 -8.85
CA ARG A 11 10.70 -2.44 -8.92
C ARG A 11 10.31 -3.12 -7.61
N GLN A 12 10.77 -2.72 -6.42
CA GLN A 12 10.40 -3.50 -5.22
C GLN A 12 9.09 -3.04 -4.59
N ALA A 13 8.91 -1.74 -4.38
CA ALA A 13 7.66 -1.19 -3.88
C ALA A 13 6.50 -1.55 -4.83
N GLU A 14 6.68 -1.34 -6.14
CA GLU A 14 5.63 -1.61 -7.11
C GLU A 14 5.43 -3.11 -7.41
N ALA A 15 6.50 -3.89 -7.60
CA ALA A 15 6.38 -5.28 -8.03
C ALA A 15 6.19 -6.28 -6.88
N VAL A 16 6.52 -5.90 -5.64
CA VAL A 16 6.38 -6.76 -4.46
C VAL A 16 5.48 -6.11 -3.41
N GLY A 17 5.70 -4.82 -3.12
CA GLY A 17 5.00 -4.14 -2.05
C GLY A 17 3.50 -3.93 -2.31
N LEU A 18 3.13 -3.47 -3.51
CA LEU A 18 1.74 -3.26 -3.89
C LEU A 18 0.94 -4.57 -3.91
N PRO A 19 1.41 -5.68 -4.53
CA PRO A 19 0.71 -6.96 -4.43
C PRO A 19 0.43 -7.40 -2.99
N VAL A 20 1.40 -7.27 -2.09
CA VAL A 20 1.21 -7.61 -0.67
C VAL A 20 0.13 -6.72 -0.03
N LEU A 21 0.16 -5.41 -0.28
CA LEU A 21 -0.87 -4.50 0.22
C LEU A 21 -2.28 -4.89 -0.28
N TRP A 22 -2.41 -5.30 -1.55
CA TRP A 22 -3.69 -5.73 -2.11
C TRP A 22 -4.21 -6.99 -1.43
N GLU A 23 -3.35 -7.98 -1.18
CA GLU A 23 -3.75 -9.19 -0.46
C GLU A 23 -4.15 -8.90 0.99
N LEU A 24 -3.42 -8.01 1.68
CA LEU A 24 -3.78 -7.58 3.04
C LEU A 24 -5.15 -6.87 3.09
N LEU A 25 -5.51 -6.12 2.05
CA LEU A 25 -6.81 -5.45 1.95
C LEU A 25 -7.94 -6.39 1.48
N ARG A 26 -7.61 -7.45 0.73
CA ARG A 26 -8.57 -8.46 0.27
C ARG A 26 -8.94 -9.47 1.34
N THR A 27 -7.98 -9.83 2.18
CA THR A 27 -8.20 -10.78 3.27
C THR A 27 -9.10 -10.11 4.31
N PRO A 28 -10.32 -10.62 4.56
CA PRO A 28 -11.23 -9.97 5.46
C PRO A 28 -10.60 -9.89 6.87
N PRO A 29 -10.87 -8.81 7.61
CA PRO A 29 -10.30 -8.53 8.92
C PRO A 29 -10.71 -9.50 10.04
N ARG A 30 -11.12 -10.74 9.74
CA ARG A 30 -11.23 -11.81 10.75
C ARG A 30 -9.86 -12.10 11.41
N ASN A 31 -8.76 -11.74 10.75
CA ASN A 31 -7.41 -11.72 11.32
C ASN A 31 -6.99 -10.34 11.90
N CYS A 32 -7.84 -9.29 11.82
CA CYS A 32 -7.56 -7.94 12.31
C CYS A 32 -8.25 -7.61 13.65
N SER A 33 -8.69 -8.62 14.40
CA SER A 33 -9.04 -8.42 15.82
C SER A 33 -7.84 -7.94 16.63
N ASP A 34 -6.64 -8.26 16.17
CA ASP A 34 -5.40 -7.85 16.78
C ASP A 34 -5.06 -6.38 16.43
N PRO A 35 -4.94 -5.50 17.44
CA PRO A 35 -4.60 -4.09 17.22
C PRO A 35 -3.20 -3.88 16.64
N GLU A 36 -2.23 -4.76 16.93
CA GLU A 36 -0.87 -4.65 16.40
C GLU A 36 -0.83 -4.97 14.91
N VAL A 37 -1.60 -5.97 14.47
CA VAL A 37 -1.74 -6.31 13.04
C VAL A 37 -2.36 -5.14 12.27
N ARG A 38 -3.36 -4.48 12.84
CA ARG A 38 -3.98 -3.30 12.23
C ARG A 38 -3.00 -2.14 12.10
N ASP A 39 -2.20 -1.88 13.14
CA ASP A 39 -1.19 -0.83 13.11
C ASP A 39 -0.08 -1.14 12.09
N ALA A 40 0.35 -2.40 12.00
CA ALA A 40 1.32 -2.84 10.99
C ALA A 40 0.81 -2.62 9.56
N ILE A 41 -0.44 -2.99 9.28
CA ILE A 41 -1.08 -2.75 7.97
C ILE A 41 -1.16 -1.25 7.67
N ARG A 42 -1.52 -0.43 8.67
CA ARG A 42 -1.57 1.04 8.51
C ARG A 42 -0.19 1.61 8.16
N ARG A 43 0.84 1.26 8.94
CA ARG A 43 2.22 1.71 8.68
C ARG A 43 2.70 1.26 7.31
N TYR A 44 2.36 0.04 6.90
CA TYR A 44 2.70 -0.49 5.59
C TYR A 44 2.06 0.35 4.47
N ALA A 45 0.75 0.61 4.55
CA ALA A 45 0.03 1.43 3.59
C ALA A 45 0.59 2.87 3.49
N ILE A 46 0.93 3.49 4.64
CA ILE A 46 1.55 4.82 4.70
C ILE A 46 2.93 4.82 4.02
N THR A 47 3.77 3.82 4.30
CA THR A 47 5.07 3.69 3.65
C THR A 47 4.92 3.52 2.14
N MET A 48 3.98 2.70 1.69
CA MET A 48 3.68 2.54 0.27
C MET A 48 3.25 3.87 -0.36
N ALA A 49 2.39 4.63 0.29
CA ALA A 49 1.97 5.95 -0.16
C ALA A 49 3.14 6.95 -0.23
N ARG A 50 4.13 6.85 0.66
CA ARG A 50 5.36 7.66 0.58
C ARG A 50 6.26 7.25 -0.58
N CYS A 51 6.29 5.96 -0.94
CA CYS A 51 7.10 5.46 -2.05
C CYS A 51 6.52 5.84 -3.42
N VAL A 52 5.20 5.76 -3.61
CA VAL A 52 4.57 5.96 -4.93
C VAL A 52 3.67 7.20 -5.03
N SER A 53 3.49 7.96 -3.95
CA SER A 53 2.46 8.99 -3.76
C SER A 53 1.06 8.44 -3.47
N ILE A 54 0.28 9.18 -2.66
CA ILE A 54 -1.12 8.85 -2.33
C ILE A 54 -1.97 8.75 -3.60
N LYS A 55 -1.83 9.71 -4.51
CA LYS A 55 -2.61 9.77 -5.76
C LYS A 55 -2.39 8.52 -6.59
N THR A 56 -1.13 8.19 -6.89
CA THR A 56 -0.77 7.01 -7.68
C THR A 56 -1.18 5.72 -6.97
N LEU A 57 -1.02 5.63 -5.65
CA LEU A 57 -1.44 4.46 -4.89
C LEU A 57 -2.95 4.18 -5.05
N LEU A 58 -3.79 5.22 -4.96
CA LEU A 58 -5.24 5.12 -5.15
C LEU A 58 -5.64 4.85 -6.60
N GLU A 59 -4.89 5.37 -7.57
CA GLU A 59 -5.10 5.06 -8.98
C GLU A 59 -4.82 3.58 -9.25
N LEU A 60 -3.66 3.08 -8.82
CA LEU A 60 -3.24 1.68 -8.97
C LEU A 60 -4.17 0.69 -8.26
N SER A 61 -4.81 1.09 -7.17
CA SER A 61 -5.73 0.23 -6.42
C SER A 61 -7.06 -0.02 -7.17
N THR A 62 -7.46 0.87 -8.07
CA THR A 62 -8.79 0.87 -8.73
C THR A 62 -9.11 -0.44 -9.46
N PHE A 63 -8.10 -1.10 -10.04
CA PHE A 63 -8.26 -2.36 -10.77
C PHE A 63 -7.85 -3.59 -9.96
N ARG A 64 -7.50 -3.42 -8.69
CA ARG A 64 -6.95 -4.48 -7.83
C ARG A 64 -7.84 -4.80 -6.64
N ILE A 65 -8.55 -3.82 -6.10
CA ILE A 65 -9.38 -3.99 -4.90
C ILE A 65 -10.78 -3.41 -5.12
N SER A 66 -11.76 -3.85 -4.33
CA SER A 66 -13.13 -3.35 -4.41
C SER A 66 -13.24 -1.88 -3.99
N PRO A 67 -14.32 -1.17 -4.33
CA PRO A 67 -14.56 0.19 -3.86
C PRO A 67 -14.56 0.32 -2.33
N SER A 68 -15.08 -0.67 -1.60
CA SER A 68 -15.06 -0.67 -0.13
C SER A 68 -13.63 -0.80 0.43
N GLN A 69 -12.81 -1.67 -0.15
CA GLN A 69 -11.41 -1.82 0.21
C GLN A 69 -10.58 -0.58 -0.14
N LYS A 70 -10.89 0.07 -1.26
CA LYS A 70 -10.28 1.36 -1.65
C LYS A 70 -10.61 2.45 -0.65
N LYS A 71 -11.83 2.50 -0.13
CA LYS A 71 -12.22 3.41 0.94
C LYS A 71 -11.42 3.14 2.22
N THR A 72 -11.29 1.86 2.63
CA THR A 72 -10.45 1.48 3.78
C THR A 72 -8.98 1.88 3.57
N LEU A 73 -8.42 1.68 2.39
CA LEU A 73 -7.07 2.14 2.07
C LEU A 73 -6.93 3.65 2.22
N GLN A 74 -7.91 4.42 1.72
CA GLN A 74 -7.93 5.87 1.86
C GLN A 74 -7.98 6.28 3.34
N GLU A 75 -8.78 5.61 4.17
CA GLU A 75 -8.86 5.85 5.62
C GLU A 75 -7.54 5.51 6.34
N LEU A 76 -6.80 4.49 5.89
CA LEU A 76 -5.53 4.09 6.50
C LEU A 76 -4.40 5.10 6.24
N ILE A 77 -4.37 5.70 5.05
CA ILE A 77 -3.29 6.60 4.59
C ILE A 77 -3.59 8.09 4.79
N SER A 78 -4.82 8.42 5.23
CA SER A 78 -5.23 9.78 5.61
C SER A 78 -4.81 10.11 7.05
#